data_AF-A0A847AUE9-F1
#
_entry.id   AF-A0A847AUE9-F1
#
_cell.length_a   1.000
_cell.length_b   1.000
_cell.length_c   1.000
_cell.angle_alpha   90.00
_cell.angle_beta   90.00
_cell.angle_gamma   90.00
#
_symmetry.space_group_name_H-M   'P 1'
#
loop_
_entity.id
_entity.type
_entity.pdbx_description
1 polymer ?
#
loop_
_entity_poly.entity_id
_entity_poly.type
_entity_poly.pdbx_seq_one_letter_code
_entity_poly.pdbx_strand_id
1 'polypeptide(L)'
;MENIKRNYIFTNKDLIRLLVPLLIEQFLAVAVGMVDSIMVASVGESAVSAVSLVDSITILLINIFAALATGGAVVAGQYIGQKQYDKASKAGEQLLVFVALISIVIMSIMYFGKGFIINVVFGSIDLDVASYA
;
A
#
# COMPACT_ATOMS: atom_id res chain seq x y z
N MET A 1 9.22 9.86 46.84
CA MET A 1 9.08 9.26 45.50
C MET A 1 7.88 9.92 44.85
N GLU A 2 8.14 10.84 43.92
CA GLU A 2 7.14 11.68 43.29
C GLU A 2 6.21 10.82 42.40
N ASN A 3 4.91 10.81 42.71
CA ASN A 3 3.90 10.08 41.96
C ASN A 3 3.64 10.82 40.64
N ILE A 4 4.39 10.48 39.60
CA ILE A 4 4.12 10.96 38.23
C ILE A 4 2.80 10.32 37.79
N LYS A 5 1.69 11.05 37.98
CA LYS A 5 0.39 10.70 37.40
C LYS A 5 0.55 10.69 35.87
N ARG A 6 0.66 9.50 35.27
CA ARG A 6 0.57 9.32 33.82
C ARG A 6 -0.84 9.68 33.38
N ASN A 7 -1.04 10.94 32.96
CA ASN A 7 -2.22 11.36 32.23
C ASN A 7 -2.14 10.76 30.82
N TYR A 8 -2.69 9.56 30.64
CA TYR A 8 -2.84 8.97 29.33
C TYR A 8 -3.88 9.77 28.54
N ILE A 9 -3.53 10.15 27.31
CA ILE A 9 -4.39 10.92 26.39
C ILE A 9 -5.61 10.06 25.95
N PHE A 10 -5.49 8.73 26.02
CA PHE A 10 -6.52 7.76 25.63
C PHE A 10 -6.75 6.72 26.71
N THR A 11 -8.00 6.37 26.98
CA THR A 11 -8.38 5.32 27.93
C THR A 11 -8.28 3.94 27.25
N ASN A 12 -8.05 2.86 28.00
CA ASN A 12 -8.08 1.48 27.46
C ASN A 12 -9.36 1.16 26.66
N LYS A 13 -10.50 1.76 27.05
CA LYS A 13 -11.78 1.63 26.34
C LYS A 13 -11.76 2.30 24.96
N ASP A 14 -11.05 3.43 24.82
CA ASP A 14 -10.91 4.16 23.56
C ASP A 14 -9.98 3.41 22.60
N LEU A 15 -8.88 2.85 23.14
CA LEU A 15 -7.97 1.97 22.39
C LEU A 15 -8.68 0.74 21.84
N ILE A 16 -9.47 0.02 22.66
CA ILE A 16 -10.23 -1.16 22.19
C ILE A 16 -11.27 -0.76 21.13
N ARG A 17 -11.93 0.39 21.31
CA ARG A 17 -12.91 0.90 20.34
C ARG A 17 -12.29 1.25 18.98
N LEU A 18 -11.01 1.62 18.95
CA LEU A 18 -10.25 1.84 17.71
C LEU A 18 -9.68 0.53 17.13
N LEU A 19 -9.26 -0.39 18.00
CA LEU A 19 -8.58 -1.62 17.61
C LEU A 19 -9.53 -2.62 16.95
N VAL A 20 -10.77 -2.73 17.43
CA VAL A 20 -11.79 -3.62 16.83
C VAL A 20 -12.03 -3.31 15.34
N PRO A 21 -12.39 -2.07 14.93
CA PRO A 21 -12.59 -1.78 13.51
C PRO A 21 -11.32 -1.95 12.68
N LEU A 22 -10.15 -1.60 13.23
CA LEU A 22 -8.86 -1.78 12.55
C LEU A 22 -8.57 -3.26 12.24
N LEU A 23 -8.83 -4.17 13.18
CA LEU A 23 -8.65 -5.61 12.96
C LEU A 23 -9.61 -6.15 11.91
N ILE A 24 -10.87 -5.68 11.91
CA ILE A 24 -11.86 -6.10 10.92
C ILE A 24 -11.44 -5.63 9.52
N GLU A 25 -11.01 -4.38 9.38
CA GLU A 25 -10.48 -3.84 8.13
C GLU A 25 -9.31 -4.69 7.60
N GLN A 26 -8.33 -5.00 8.46
CA GLN A 26 -7.17 -5.78 8.06
C GLN A 26 -7.54 -7.22 7.65
N PHE A 27 -8.49 -7.84 8.37
CA PHE A 27 -9.00 -9.16 8.02
C PHE A 27 -9.71 -9.14 6.66
N LEU A 28 -10.56 -8.15 6.42
CA LEU A 28 -11.26 -7.99 5.14
C LEU A 28 -10.29 -7.76 3.99
N ALA A 29 -9.25 -6.93 4.18
CA ALA A 29 -8.24 -6.68 3.16
C ALA A 29 -7.54 -7.97 2.70
N VAL A 30 -7.16 -8.84 3.65
CA VAL A 30 -6.54 -10.13 3.33
C VAL A 30 -7.55 -11.09 2.70
N ALA A 31 -8.79 -11.12 3.20
CA ALA A 31 -9.85 -11.98 2.66
C ALA A 31 -10.17 -11.65 1.19
N VAL A 32 -10.24 -10.36 0.84
CA VAL A 32 -10.46 -9.91 -0.55
C VAL A 32 -9.32 -10.38 -1.46
N GLY A 33 -8.06 -10.18 -1.06
CA GLY A 33 -6.91 -10.66 -1.86
C GLY A 33 -6.89 -12.18 -2.05
N MET A 34 -7.31 -12.94 -1.03
CA MET A 34 -7.47 -14.39 -1.15
C MET A 34 -8.59 -14.76 -2.13
N VAL A 35 -9.74 -14.08 -2.08
CA VAL A 35 -10.85 -14.32 -3.01
C VAL A 35 -10.44 -13.99 -4.44
N ASP A 36 -9.72 -12.89 -4.68
CA ASP A 36 -9.22 -12.52 -6.00
C ASP A 36 -8.30 -13.61 -6.57
N SER A 37 -7.39 -14.12 -5.75
CA SER A 37 -6.48 -15.22 -6.11
C SER A 37 -7.26 -16.51 -6.45
N ILE A 38 -8.28 -16.86 -5.67
CA ILE A 38 -9.13 -18.04 -5.91
C ILE A 38 -9.96 -17.89 -7.18
N MET A 39 -10.50 -16.70 -7.44
CA MET A 39 -11.28 -16.42 -8.65
C MET A 39 -10.43 -16.61 -9.91
N VAL A 40 -9.19 -16.12 -9.89
CA VAL A 40 -8.23 -16.35 -10.99
C VAL A 40 -7.78 -17.81 -11.07
N ALA A 41 -7.66 -18.51 -9.93
CA ALA A 41 -7.33 -19.93 -9.91
C ALA A 41 -8.31 -20.82 -10.67
N SER A 42 -9.57 -20.39 -10.79
CA SER A 42 -10.59 -21.13 -11.53
C SER A 42 -10.43 -21.09 -13.06
N VAL A 43 -9.53 -20.26 -13.59
CA VAL A 43 -9.41 -19.99 -15.04
C VAL A 43 -8.24 -20.75 -15.72
N GLY A 44 -7.39 -21.43 -14.95
CA GLY A 44 -6.32 -22.31 -15.47
C GLY A 44 -4.93 -22.01 -14.88
N GLU A 45 -4.05 -23.03 -14.83
CA GLU A 45 -2.75 -23.00 -14.14
C GLU A 45 -1.78 -21.92 -14.69
N SER A 46 -1.81 -21.68 -16.01
CA SER A 46 -1.05 -20.61 -16.66
C SER A 46 -1.54 -19.21 -16.27
N ALA A 47 -2.85 -19.02 -16.05
CA ALA A 47 -3.43 -17.75 -15.62
C ALA A 47 -3.07 -17.44 -14.15
N VAL A 48 -3.04 -18.45 -13.27
CA VAL A 48 -2.61 -18.30 -11.88
C VAL A 48 -1.15 -17.86 -11.79
N SER A 49 -0.30 -18.48 -12.60
CA SER A 49 1.13 -18.16 -12.64
C SER A 49 1.35 -16.72 -13.11
N ALA A 50 0.66 -16.30 -14.17
CA ALA A 50 0.68 -14.91 -14.65
C ALA A 50 0.22 -13.91 -13.57
N VAL A 51 -0.89 -14.21 -12.88
CA VAL A 51 -1.44 -13.29 -11.88
C VAL A 51 -0.58 -13.21 -10.62
N SER A 52 -0.06 -14.32 -10.11
CA SER A 52 0.85 -14.31 -8.94
C SER A 52 2.09 -13.43 -9.15
N LEU A 53 2.53 -13.37 -10.41
CA LEU A 53 3.69 -12.66 -10.88
C LEU A 53 3.41 -11.15 -10.98
N VAL A 54 2.25 -10.77 -11.51
CA VAL A 54 1.73 -9.39 -11.45
C VAL A 54 1.45 -8.96 -10.01
N ASP A 55 0.92 -9.85 -9.18
CA ASP A 55 0.58 -9.58 -7.78
C ASP A 55 1.83 -9.29 -6.94
N SER A 56 2.93 -10.00 -7.21
CA SER A 56 4.23 -9.74 -6.59
C SER A 56 4.75 -8.31 -6.85
N ILE A 57 4.62 -7.82 -8.10
CA ILE A 57 4.95 -6.43 -8.42
C ILE A 57 3.97 -5.48 -7.73
N THR A 58 2.68 -5.81 -7.73
CA THR A 58 1.63 -4.97 -7.14
C THR A 58 1.86 -4.77 -5.65
N ILE A 59 2.18 -5.82 -4.90
CA ILE A 59 2.56 -5.76 -3.48
C ILE A 59 3.81 -4.90 -3.26
N LEU A 60 4.83 -5.01 -4.12
CA LEU A 60 6.02 -4.17 -4.03
C LEU A 60 5.66 -2.68 -4.17
N LEU A 61 4.83 -2.34 -5.16
CA LEU A 61 4.36 -0.97 -5.38
C LEU A 61 3.53 -0.47 -4.20
N ILE A 62 2.60 -1.29 -3.70
CA ILE A 62 1.79 -0.96 -2.51
C ILE A 62 2.71 -0.65 -1.32
N ASN A 63 3.75 -1.45 -1.08
CA ASN A 63 4.69 -1.22 0.02
C ASN A 63 5.46 0.11 -0.13
N ILE A 64 5.88 0.47 -1.35
CA ILE A 64 6.54 1.76 -1.61
C ILE A 64 5.59 2.92 -1.32
N PHE A 65 4.35 2.85 -1.81
CA PHE A 65 3.35 3.90 -1.55
C PHE A 65 2.94 3.96 -0.07
N ALA A 66 2.82 2.83 0.61
CA ALA A 66 2.55 2.76 2.04
C ALA A 66 3.69 3.39 2.86
N ALA A 67 4.95 3.16 2.46
CA ALA A 67 6.10 3.80 3.09
C ALA A 67 6.08 5.33 2.90
N LEU A 68 5.76 5.82 1.69
CA LEU A 68 5.59 7.25 1.41
C LEU A 68 4.45 7.86 2.22
N ALA A 69 3.29 7.20 2.25
CA ALA A 69 2.13 7.66 3.01
C ALA A 69 2.44 7.72 4.51
N THR A 70 3.11 6.70 5.05
CA THR A 70 3.54 6.66 6.45
C THR A 70 4.54 7.78 6.77
N GLY A 71 5.55 7.97 5.93
CA GLY A 71 6.53 9.05 6.08
C GLY A 71 5.87 10.43 6.04
N GLY A 72 4.94 10.65 5.12
CA GLY A 72 4.19 11.90 5.02
C GLY A 72 3.25 12.13 6.20
N ALA A 73 2.57 11.09 6.70
CA ALA A 73 1.77 11.15 7.91
C ALA A 73 2.60 11.53 9.15
N VAL A 74 3.83 11.01 9.25
CA VAL A 74 4.78 11.39 10.33
C VAL A 74 5.13 12.87 10.25
N VAL A 75 5.47 13.38 9.06
CA VAL A 75 5.79 14.81 8.85
C VAL A 75 4.59 15.70 9.17
N ALA A 76 3.39 15.33 8.71
CA ALA A 76 2.16 16.05 9.05
C ALA A 76 1.88 16.02 10.57
N GLY A 77 2.07 14.87 11.22
CA GLY A 77 1.93 14.70 12.66
C GLY A 77 2.90 15.58 13.45
N GLN A 78 4.14 15.76 12.98
CA GLN A 78 5.09 16.69 13.58
C GLN A 78 4.60 18.15 13.52
N TYR A 79 4.06 18.59 12.38
CA TYR A 79 3.50 19.94 12.27
C TYR A 79 2.26 20.15 13.15
N ILE A 80 1.39 19.13 13.25
CA ILE A 80 0.24 19.15 14.17
C ILE A 80 0.72 19.27 15.62
N GLY A 81 1.75 18.51 16.01
CA GLY A 81 2.35 18.59 17.35
C GLY A 81 2.93 19.97 17.68
N GLN A 82 3.43 20.69 16.67
CA GLN A 82 3.91 22.08 16.80
C GLN A 82 2.78 23.14 16.76
N LYS A 83 1.50 22.72 16.71
CA LYS A 83 0.32 23.58 16.51
C LYS A 83 0.36 24.41 15.20
N GLN A 84 1.14 23.96 14.20
CA GLN A 84 1.27 24.61 12.90
C GLN A 84 0.35 23.94 11.86
N TYR A 85 -0.96 24.07 12.05
CA TYR A 85 -1.97 23.38 11.24
C TYR A 85 -1.90 23.75 9.75
N ASP A 86 -1.59 25.00 9.40
CA ASP A 86 -1.41 25.42 8.01
C ASP A 86 -0.27 24.67 7.31
N LYS A 87 0.85 24.46 8.02
CA LYS A 87 1.98 23.72 7.47
C LYS A 87 1.69 22.22 7.40
N ALA A 88 0.92 21.68 8.33
CA ALA A 88 0.46 20.29 8.28
C ALA A 88 -0.42 20.04 7.04
N SER A 89 -1.36 20.96 6.74
CA SER A 89 -2.20 20.86 5.54
C SER A 89 -1.36 20.94 4.27
N LYS A 90 -0.43 21.90 4.19
CA LYS A 90 0.48 22.03 3.04
C LYS A 90 1.38 20.81 2.84
N ALA A 91 1.88 20.21 3.92
CA ALA A 91 2.67 18.99 3.84
C ALA A 91 1.83 17.81 3.31
N GLY A 92 0.57 17.70 3.73
CA GLY A 92 -0.38 16.71 3.21
C GLY A 92 -0.69 16.92 1.72
N GLU A 93 -0.98 18.15 1.30
CA GLU A 93 -1.20 18.49 -0.11
C GLU A 93 0.03 18.19 -0.97
N GLN A 94 1.21 18.57 -0.50
CA GLN A 94 2.46 18.30 -1.21
C GLN A 94 2.73 16.80 -1.33
N LEU A 95 2.45 16.02 -0.28
CA LEU A 95 2.54 14.57 -0.32
C LEU A 95 1.60 13.98 -1.38
N LEU A 96 0.34 14.42 -1.42
CA LEU A 96 -0.63 13.95 -2.40
C LEU A 96 -0.19 14.24 -3.84
N VAL A 97 0.25 15.47 -4.12
CA VAL A 97 0.76 15.85 -5.44
C VAL A 97 1.98 15.02 -5.81
N PHE A 98 2.91 14.83 -4.87
CA PHE A 98 4.13 14.05 -5.11
C PHE A 98 3.84 12.57 -5.38
N VAL A 99 2.96 11.95 -4.59
CA VAL A 99 2.51 10.56 -4.78
C VAL A 99 1.79 10.40 -6.11
N ALA A 100 0.93 11.35 -6.49
CA ALA A 100 0.23 11.34 -7.78
C ALA A 100 1.19 11.48 -8.97
N LEU A 101 2.21 12.33 -8.87
CA LEU A 101 3.24 12.45 -9.91
C LEU A 101 4.04 11.15 -10.03
N ILE A 102 4.46 10.57 -8.90
CA ILE A 102 5.18 9.30 -8.89
C ILE A 102 4.32 8.17 -9.48
N SER A 103 3.03 8.11 -9.14
CA SER A 103 2.16 7.06 -9.66
C SER A 103 1.96 7.17 -11.17
N ILE A 104 1.83 8.37 -11.74
CA ILE A 104 1.78 8.60 -13.18
C ILE A 104 3.09 8.18 -13.86
N VAL A 105 4.24 8.49 -13.25
CA VAL A 105 5.55 8.09 -13.76
C VAL A 105 5.68 6.56 -13.75
N ILE A 106 5.35 5.90 -12.64
CA ILE A 106 5.37 4.44 -12.53
C ILE A 106 4.42 3.81 -13.54
N MET A 107 3.19 4.33 -13.68
CA MET A 107 2.22 3.86 -14.66
C MET A 107 2.77 3.98 -16.10
N SER A 108 3.38 5.11 -16.43
CA SER A 108 4.00 5.31 -17.74
C SER A 108 5.15 4.32 -17.98
N ILE A 109 6.02 4.13 -16.98
CA ILE A 109 7.12 3.16 -17.04
C ILE A 109 6.57 1.74 -17.24
N MET A 110 5.50 1.34 -16.53
CA MET A 110 4.91 0.02 -16.70
C MET A 110 4.25 -0.15 -18.06
N TYR A 111 3.55 0.86 -18.55
CA TYR A 111 2.85 0.81 -19.84
C TYR A 111 3.83 0.71 -21.01
N PHE A 112 4.85 1.58 -21.06
CA PHE A 112 5.86 1.56 -22.12
C PHE A 112 6.92 0.47 -21.94
N GLY A 113 7.21 0.10 -20.69
CA GLY A 113 8.19 -0.90 -20.31
C GLY A 113 7.66 -2.34 -20.26
N LYS A 114 6.41 -2.61 -20.65
CA LYS A 114 5.81 -3.96 -20.57
C LYS A 114 6.71 -5.04 -21.16
N GLY A 115 7.36 -4.75 -22.30
CA GLY A 115 8.26 -5.68 -22.97
C GLY A 115 9.58 -5.91 -22.24
N PHE A 116 10.09 -4.90 -21.53
CA PHE A 116 11.31 -4.99 -20.74
C PHE A 116 11.07 -5.63 -19.38
N ILE A 117 9.97 -5.30 -18.70
CA ILE A 117 9.59 -5.87 -17.41
C ILE A 117 9.36 -7.38 -17.54
N ILE A 118 8.63 -7.81 -18.57
CA ILE A 118 8.39 -9.24 -18.84
C ILE A 118 9.71 -9.99 -19.13
N ASN A 119 10.62 -9.43 -19.94
CA ASN A 119 11.87 -10.12 -20.29
C ASN A 119 12.98 -10.05 -19.22
N VAL A 120 13.06 -8.96 -18.43
CA VAL A 120 14.18 -8.69 -17.51
C VAL A 120 13.84 -9.04 -16.06
N VAL A 121 12.60 -8.80 -15.62
CA VAL A 121 12.17 -9.11 -14.24
C VAL A 121 11.74 -10.58 -14.13
N PHE A 122 11.21 -11.16 -15.21
CA PHE A 122 10.62 -12.50 -15.19
C PHE A 122 11.31 -13.55 -16.06
N GLY A 123 12.28 -13.17 -16.90
CA GLY A 123 13.03 -14.11 -17.74
C GLY A 123 12.22 -14.65 -18.93
N SER A 124 12.68 -15.75 -19.55
CA SER A 124 11.97 -16.44 -20.65
C SER A 124 10.67 -17.08 -20.13
N ILE A 125 9.64 -16.26 -19.97
CA ILE A 125 8.29 -16.73 -19.69
C ILE A 125 7.81 -17.51 -20.92
N ASP A 126 7.34 -18.73 -20.70
CA ASP A 126 6.70 -19.55 -21.75
C ASP A 126 5.59 -18.74 -22.43
N LEU A 127 5.50 -18.80 -23.76
CA LEU A 127 4.66 -17.92 -24.60
C LEU A 127 3.18 -17.87 -24.16
N ASP A 128 2.71 -18.92 -23.49
CA ASP A 128 1.35 -19.01 -22.95
C ASP A 128 1.09 -18.08 -21.75
N VAL A 129 2.05 -17.91 -20.83
CA VAL A 129 1.87 -17.07 -19.62
C VAL A 129 1.96 -15.58 -19.96
N ALA A 130 2.74 -15.22 -21.00
CA ALA A 130 2.82 -13.85 -21.51
C ALA A 130 1.55 -13.38 -22.24
N SER A 131 0.65 -14.29 -22.63
CA SER A 131 -0.62 -13.92 -23.27
C SER A 131 -1.71 -13.51 -22.28
N TYR A 132 -1.58 -13.93 -21.01
CA TYR A 132 -2.49 -13.61 -19.91
C TYR A 132 -1.96 -12.52 -18.96
N ALA A 133 -0.70 -12.11 -19.11
CA ALA A 133 -0.03 -11.05 -18.34
C ALA A 133 -0.01 -9.71 -19.10
#